data_AF-A0A1M5LEG9-F1
#
_entry.id   AF-A0A1M5LEG9-F1
#
_cell.length_a   1.000
_cell.length_b   1.000
_cell.length_c   1.000
_cell.angle_alpha   90.00
_cell.angle_beta   90.00
_cell.angle_gamma   90.00
#
_symmetry.space_group_name_H-M   'P 1'
#
loop_
_entity.id
_entity.type
_entity.pdbx_description
1 polymer ?
#
loop_
_entity_poly.entity_id
_entity_poly.type
_entity_poly.pdbx_seq_one_letter_code
_entity_poly.pdbx_strand_id
1 'polypeptide(L)'
;MKSMVKIFAFTLVTAVLLASCDPHETQPSDLARSDADGDLKVMFARSLAKAVASEPAVRRFLKTEAQKMMDEDYDVVYQLVKDTKLGNNRTFRENLLPYFSSEGDLVKIEDRLPLLTIFVPILPEGTFSAEAWDVESQIPDVAIRLRGTNEIPIVKATGEQMILEPDLIPGYPVIVVKNNERLITEKQSGYQDMQTTRILKAPNGLSYRFVDDVFDRYLPKPSPKEAGEQRLTKPHQKLKEAFNIYGHADGWQRDYIYYGITPTHPNGQFSYDFKEYITSFLFTGDALLVYYKISEQTGDPEIKSGKRSSGWTDGFFEIRCTAVIQAQNGVGNEIKSKFLPYGQDLFDVVYKTSKRGIWPFRYTYYSIGSVTAKLVLTNMPLVNWDLYAYAATFRIDVEEVDNTEVIKYSRMETVEFATNFDVQATILKIGLKFGGSMRRTITNTIETSTTKESDELGQATVNFADKVLIGQTQNLLVLPYYATREYYNDIFSISIEPRVVQ
;
A
#
# COMPACT_ATOMS: atom_id res chain seq x y z
N MET A 1 -30.29 -38.55 -79.87
CA MET A 1 -29.09 -38.95 -79.10
C MET A 1 -29.23 -38.45 -77.68
N LYS A 2 -28.92 -39.33 -76.73
CA LYS A 2 -29.35 -39.31 -75.33
C LYS A 2 -28.56 -38.32 -74.45
N SER A 3 -29.29 -37.76 -73.48
CA SER A 3 -28.91 -37.37 -72.11
C SER A 3 -27.61 -37.95 -71.57
N MET A 4 -26.86 -37.17 -70.78
CA MET A 4 -26.50 -37.60 -69.42
C MET A 4 -26.02 -36.45 -68.52
N VAL A 5 -26.91 -36.13 -67.57
CA VAL A 5 -26.63 -35.57 -66.25
C VAL A 5 -25.56 -36.41 -65.55
N LYS A 6 -24.54 -35.78 -64.96
CA LYS A 6 -23.66 -36.43 -63.97
C LYS A 6 -24.02 -35.93 -62.57
N ILE A 7 -24.92 -36.69 -61.95
CA ILE A 7 -25.06 -36.77 -60.49
C ILE A 7 -23.83 -37.54 -59.99
N PHE A 8 -23.08 -36.96 -59.06
CA PHE A 8 -22.19 -37.72 -58.19
C PHE A 8 -22.79 -37.72 -56.80
N ALA A 9 -23.41 -38.85 -56.45
CA ALA A 9 -23.64 -39.25 -55.08
C ALA A 9 -22.67 -40.40 -54.78
N PHE A 10 -21.81 -40.23 -53.78
CA PHE A 10 -21.21 -41.36 -53.07
C PHE A 10 -21.24 -41.08 -51.57
N THR A 11 -22.26 -41.67 -50.96
CA THR A 11 -22.37 -42.25 -49.62
C THR A 11 -21.19 -42.12 -48.65
N LEU A 12 -21.46 -41.36 -47.58
CA LEU A 12 -21.27 -41.64 -46.15
C LEU A 12 -20.59 -42.98 -45.77
N VAL A 13 -19.38 -42.92 -45.18
CA VAL A 13 -18.90 -43.82 -44.11
C VAL A 13 -17.96 -43.04 -43.17
N THR A 14 -18.51 -42.71 -42.00
CA THR A 14 -17.94 -42.86 -40.65
C THR A 14 -16.58 -42.25 -40.27
N ALA A 15 -16.69 -41.22 -39.42
CA ALA A 15 -15.87 -40.86 -38.26
C ALA A 15 -14.51 -41.56 -38.08
N VAL A 16 -13.45 -40.79 -38.31
CA VAL A 16 -12.25 -40.75 -37.44
C VAL A 16 -11.80 -39.29 -37.40
N LEU A 17 -12.48 -38.46 -36.58
CA LEU A 17 -11.85 -37.26 -36.03
C LEU A 17 -10.99 -37.77 -34.88
N LEU A 18 -9.70 -38.00 -35.15
CA LEU A 18 -8.72 -38.14 -34.08
C LEU A 18 -8.69 -36.82 -33.34
N ALA A 19 -9.37 -36.83 -32.19
CA ALA A 19 -9.10 -35.93 -31.10
C ALA A 19 -7.60 -36.04 -30.79
N SER A 20 -6.82 -35.07 -31.25
CA SER A 20 -5.56 -34.72 -30.61
C SER A 20 -5.94 -33.94 -29.35
N CYS A 21 -6.43 -34.67 -28.34
CA CYS A 21 -6.42 -34.18 -26.97
C CYS A 21 -4.95 -34.03 -26.58
N ASP A 22 -4.49 -32.79 -26.51
CA ASP A 22 -3.30 -32.47 -25.73
C ASP A 22 -3.70 -32.65 -24.25
N PRO A 23 -3.11 -33.58 -23.48
CA PRO A 23 -3.58 -33.89 -22.12
C PRO A 23 -3.22 -32.82 -21.08
N HIS A 24 -2.87 -31.60 -21.51
CA HIS A 24 -2.54 -30.47 -20.63
C HIS A 24 -3.40 -29.22 -20.85
N GLU A 25 -4.50 -29.30 -21.60
CA GLU A 25 -5.51 -28.25 -21.58
C GLU A 25 -6.39 -28.42 -20.33
N THR A 26 -5.91 -27.89 -19.20
CA THR A 26 -6.66 -27.82 -17.95
C THR A 26 -7.99 -27.14 -18.20
N GLN A 27 -9.09 -27.87 -18.02
CA GLN A 27 -10.41 -27.29 -17.94
C GLN A 27 -10.45 -26.25 -16.80
N PRO A 28 -11.23 -25.16 -16.92
CA PRO A 28 -11.24 -24.04 -15.97
C PRO A 28 -11.77 -24.37 -14.56
N SER A 29 -12.03 -25.63 -14.22
CA SER A 29 -12.74 -26.01 -12.99
C SER A 29 -11.85 -26.40 -11.82
N ASP A 30 -10.58 -26.73 -12.00
CA ASP A 30 -9.84 -27.50 -10.99
C ASP A 30 -8.65 -26.79 -10.32
N LEU A 31 -8.34 -25.54 -10.71
CA LEU A 31 -7.27 -24.74 -10.10
C LEU A 31 -7.77 -23.55 -9.24
N ALA A 32 -9.08 -23.29 -9.23
CA ALA A 32 -9.71 -22.41 -8.26
C ALA A 32 -10.13 -23.21 -7.01
N ARG A 33 -9.18 -23.66 -6.18
CA ARG A 33 -9.50 -24.03 -4.79
C ARG A 33 -9.65 -22.73 -4.01
N SER A 34 -10.83 -22.10 -3.98
CA SER A 34 -12.06 -22.41 -3.23
C SER A 34 -11.98 -21.98 -1.76
N ASP A 35 -12.16 -20.69 -1.50
CA ASP A 35 -13.02 -20.32 -0.39
C ASP A 35 -14.39 -19.94 -0.95
N ALA A 36 -15.44 -20.06 -0.14
CA ALA A 36 -16.80 -19.76 -0.54
C ALA A 36 -17.01 -18.27 -0.88
N ASP A 37 -16.00 -17.41 -0.67
CA ASP A 37 -16.02 -15.99 -0.96
C ASP A 37 -15.58 -15.73 -2.40
N GLY A 38 -14.61 -16.49 -2.90
CA GLY A 38 -14.21 -16.50 -4.31
C GLY A 38 -15.38 -16.78 -5.25
N ASP A 39 -16.19 -17.80 -4.97
CA ASP A 39 -17.37 -18.14 -5.77
C ASP A 39 -18.40 -16.99 -5.80
N LEU A 40 -18.58 -16.31 -4.67
CA LEU A 40 -19.47 -15.16 -4.55
C LEU A 40 -18.94 -13.95 -5.34
N LYS A 41 -17.62 -13.72 -5.35
CA LYS A 41 -17.00 -12.69 -6.19
C LYS A 41 -17.16 -13.00 -7.68
N VAL A 42 -16.99 -14.25 -8.09
CA VAL A 42 -17.22 -14.69 -9.48
C VAL A 42 -18.66 -14.44 -9.88
N MET A 43 -19.62 -14.78 -9.02
CA MET A 43 -21.04 -14.54 -9.26
C MET A 43 -21.35 -13.04 -9.42
N PHE A 44 -20.82 -12.20 -8.52
CA PHE A 44 -20.96 -10.75 -8.60
C PHE A 44 -20.34 -10.18 -9.89
N ALA A 45 -19.13 -10.60 -10.23
CA ALA A 45 -18.40 -10.14 -11.40
C ALA A 45 -19.13 -10.48 -12.72
N ARG A 46 -19.75 -11.66 -12.82
CA ARG A 46 -20.59 -12.03 -13.98
C ARG A 46 -21.79 -11.10 -14.15
N SER A 47 -22.46 -10.76 -13.05
CA SER A 47 -23.58 -9.81 -13.09
C SER A 47 -23.11 -8.40 -13.43
N LEU A 48 -21.99 -7.96 -12.84
CA LEU A 48 -21.38 -6.66 -13.11
C LEU A 48 -20.96 -6.53 -14.57
N ALA A 49 -20.30 -7.53 -15.15
CA ALA A 49 -19.84 -7.52 -16.54
C ALA A 49 -21.00 -7.30 -17.53
N LYS A 50 -22.15 -7.95 -17.27
CA LYS A 50 -23.36 -7.76 -18.08
C LYS A 50 -24.00 -6.39 -17.88
N ALA A 51 -24.03 -5.89 -16.64
CA ALA A 51 -24.59 -4.57 -16.33
C ALA A 51 -23.76 -3.44 -16.94
N VAL A 52 -22.44 -3.47 -16.80
CA VAL A 52 -21.56 -2.45 -17.42
C VAL A 52 -21.59 -2.52 -18.94
N ALA A 53 -21.80 -3.70 -19.54
CA ALA A 53 -21.96 -3.83 -20.99
C ALA A 53 -23.29 -3.24 -21.48
N SER A 54 -24.38 -3.47 -20.74
CA SER A 54 -25.74 -3.15 -21.19
C SER A 54 -26.18 -1.73 -20.84
N GLU A 55 -25.68 -1.15 -19.75
CA GLU A 55 -26.21 0.10 -19.19
C GLU A 55 -25.12 1.18 -19.03
N PRO A 56 -25.08 2.19 -19.93
CA PRO A 56 -24.16 3.32 -19.81
C PRO A 56 -24.28 4.10 -18.49
N ALA A 57 -25.47 4.15 -17.88
CA ALA A 57 -25.65 4.79 -16.57
C ALA A 57 -24.82 4.12 -15.46
N VAL A 58 -24.62 2.79 -15.53
CA VAL A 58 -23.76 2.05 -14.60
C VAL A 58 -22.30 2.46 -14.78
N ARG A 59 -21.81 2.53 -16.03
CA ARG A 59 -20.41 2.95 -16.30
C ARG A 59 -20.13 4.38 -15.84
N ARG A 60 -21.04 5.33 -16.12
CA ARG A 60 -20.94 6.72 -15.66
C ARG A 60 -20.91 6.82 -14.13
N PHE A 61 -21.76 6.03 -13.47
CA PHE A 61 -21.80 5.97 -12.02
C PHE A 61 -20.50 5.44 -11.42
N LEU A 62 -20.01 4.28 -11.87
CA LEU A 62 -18.77 3.69 -11.39
C LEU A 62 -17.57 4.63 -11.58
N LYS A 63 -17.45 5.26 -12.76
CA LYS A 63 -16.43 6.28 -13.01
C LYS A 63 -16.52 7.42 -11.98
N THR A 64 -17.72 7.97 -11.78
CA THR A 64 -17.93 9.11 -10.88
C THR A 64 -17.62 8.76 -9.42
N GLU A 65 -18.04 7.57 -8.96
CA GLU A 65 -17.74 7.11 -7.61
C GLU A 65 -16.25 6.84 -7.42
N ALA A 66 -15.58 6.18 -8.37
CA ALA A 66 -14.15 5.88 -8.30
C ALA A 66 -13.30 7.17 -8.22
N GLN A 67 -13.65 8.20 -9.01
CA GLN A 67 -12.94 9.50 -8.99
C GLN A 67 -13.02 10.22 -7.63
N LYS A 68 -13.98 9.87 -6.77
CA LYS A 68 -14.03 10.42 -5.40
C LYS A 68 -12.85 9.95 -4.57
N MET A 69 -12.27 8.80 -4.88
CA MET A 69 -11.21 8.13 -4.13
C MET A 69 -11.43 8.18 -2.61
N MET A 70 -12.56 7.66 -2.15
CA MET A 70 -13.04 7.86 -0.78
C MET A 70 -12.05 7.38 0.29
N ASP A 71 -11.26 6.38 -0.06
CA ASP A 71 -10.25 5.71 0.73
C ASP A 71 -8.84 5.95 0.20
N GLU A 72 -8.64 7.00 -0.62
CA GLU A 72 -7.41 7.27 -1.38
C GLU A 72 -7.08 6.28 -2.50
N ASP A 73 -8.00 5.41 -2.92
CA ASP A 73 -7.87 4.62 -4.13
C ASP A 73 -9.11 4.75 -5.02
N TYR A 74 -9.07 4.25 -6.26
CA TYR A 74 -10.22 4.27 -7.17
C TYR A 74 -11.25 3.18 -6.85
N ASP A 75 -11.51 2.99 -5.55
CA ASP A 75 -12.38 1.97 -4.99
C ASP A 75 -13.83 2.44 -4.86
N VAL A 76 -14.75 1.60 -5.31
CA VAL A 76 -16.21 1.79 -5.18
C VAL A 76 -16.78 0.69 -4.30
N VAL A 77 -16.91 0.99 -3.01
CA VAL A 77 -17.38 0.03 -1.99
C VAL A 77 -18.88 -0.23 -2.20
N TYR A 78 -19.22 -1.43 -2.69
CA TYR A 78 -20.56 -1.77 -3.18
C TYR A 78 -21.65 -1.47 -2.14
N GLN A 79 -21.44 -1.89 -0.89
CA GLN A 79 -22.42 -1.73 0.18
C GLN A 79 -22.74 -0.28 0.52
N LEU A 80 -21.78 0.64 0.36
CA LEU A 80 -22.00 2.06 0.65
C LEU A 80 -22.81 2.75 -0.44
N VAL A 81 -22.79 2.22 -1.67
CA VAL A 81 -23.32 2.92 -2.84
C VAL A 81 -24.47 2.19 -3.55
N LYS A 82 -24.81 0.96 -3.16
CA LYS A 82 -25.78 0.08 -3.85
C LYS A 82 -27.16 0.69 -4.06
N ASP A 83 -27.64 1.52 -3.15
CA ASP A 83 -28.97 2.15 -3.23
C ASP A 83 -28.96 3.53 -3.91
N THR A 84 -27.81 3.95 -4.46
CA THR A 84 -27.70 5.20 -5.20
C THR A 84 -28.46 5.10 -6.52
N LYS A 85 -29.38 6.04 -6.77
CA LYS A 85 -30.11 6.15 -8.04
C LYS A 85 -29.20 6.64 -9.16
N LEU A 86 -29.24 5.95 -10.29
CA LEU A 86 -28.49 6.29 -11.49
C LEU A 86 -29.32 7.17 -12.43
N GLY A 87 -28.72 7.60 -13.54
CA GLY A 87 -29.40 8.44 -14.56
C GLY A 87 -30.65 7.80 -15.18
N ASN A 88 -30.83 6.48 -15.05
CA ASN A 88 -32.03 5.75 -15.47
C ASN A 88 -33.09 5.58 -14.36
N ASN A 89 -32.92 6.28 -13.23
CA ASN A 89 -33.81 6.27 -12.04
C ASN A 89 -33.94 4.90 -11.33
N ARG A 90 -33.12 3.91 -11.70
CA ARG A 90 -32.90 2.67 -10.94
C ARG A 90 -31.71 2.82 -10.02
N THR A 91 -31.69 2.11 -8.89
CA THR A 91 -30.50 2.05 -8.03
C THR A 91 -29.39 1.23 -8.67
N PHE A 92 -28.16 1.36 -8.20
CA PHE A 92 -27.07 0.50 -8.67
C PHE A 92 -27.38 -0.99 -8.48
N ARG A 93 -27.92 -1.36 -7.30
CA ARG A 93 -28.41 -2.72 -6.99
C ARG A 93 -29.45 -3.21 -7.99
N GLU A 94 -30.45 -2.37 -8.32
CA GLU A 94 -31.52 -2.71 -9.27
C GLU A 94 -31.00 -2.91 -10.70
N ASN A 95 -29.89 -2.27 -11.08
CA ASN A 95 -29.25 -2.49 -12.37
C ASN A 95 -28.46 -3.81 -12.43
N LEU A 96 -27.98 -4.32 -11.31
CA LEU A 96 -27.28 -5.61 -11.22
C LEU A 96 -28.23 -6.81 -11.12
N LEU A 97 -29.32 -6.64 -10.38
CA LEU A 97 -30.27 -7.71 -10.02
C LEU A 97 -30.75 -8.58 -11.20
N PRO A 98 -31.08 -8.03 -12.39
CA PRO A 98 -31.56 -8.83 -13.52
C PRO A 98 -30.57 -9.88 -14.05
N TYR A 99 -29.30 -9.77 -13.67
CA TYR A 99 -28.24 -10.67 -14.11
C TYR A 99 -27.90 -11.78 -13.11
N PHE A 100 -28.53 -11.76 -11.93
CA PHE A 100 -28.49 -12.86 -10.97
C PHE A 100 -29.60 -13.88 -11.23
N SER A 101 -29.37 -15.13 -10.81
CA SER A 101 -30.39 -16.19 -10.88
C SER A 101 -31.56 -15.92 -9.94
N SER A 102 -31.30 -15.30 -8.80
CA SER A 102 -32.31 -14.90 -7.82
C SER A 102 -31.86 -13.67 -7.02
N GLU A 103 -32.80 -12.95 -6.41
CA GLU A 103 -32.45 -11.90 -5.44
C GLU A 103 -31.71 -12.46 -4.21
N GLY A 104 -32.01 -13.70 -3.82
CA GLY A 104 -31.35 -14.38 -2.70
C GLY A 104 -29.84 -14.54 -2.90
N ASP A 105 -29.39 -14.69 -4.15
CA ASP A 105 -27.96 -14.77 -4.48
C ASP A 105 -27.25 -13.44 -4.21
N LEU A 106 -27.87 -12.32 -4.59
CA LEU A 106 -27.32 -10.98 -4.33
C LEU A 106 -27.35 -10.66 -2.83
N VAL A 107 -28.41 -11.04 -2.11
CA VAL A 107 -28.47 -10.90 -0.65
C VAL A 107 -27.35 -11.70 0.03
N LYS A 108 -27.08 -12.93 -0.44
CA LYS A 108 -25.98 -13.75 0.09
C LYS A 108 -24.62 -13.09 -0.12
N ILE A 109 -24.39 -12.48 -1.27
CA ILE A 109 -23.17 -11.71 -1.56
C ILE A 109 -23.08 -10.51 -0.60
N GLU A 110 -24.17 -9.77 -0.44
CA GLU A 110 -24.23 -8.62 0.46
C GLU A 110 -23.91 -9.01 1.91
N ASP A 111 -24.43 -10.14 2.39
CA ASP A 111 -24.22 -10.56 3.78
C ASP A 111 -22.82 -11.09 4.03
N ARG A 112 -22.24 -11.82 3.08
CA ARG A 112 -20.96 -12.52 3.24
C ARG A 112 -19.75 -11.71 2.80
N LEU A 113 -19.91 -10.76 1.87
CA LEU A 113 -18.83 -9.93 1.36
C LEU A 113 -19.09 -8.44 1.69
N PRO A 114 -19.08 -8.04 2.97
CA PRO A 114 -19.40 -6.67 3.36
C PRO A 114 -18.36 -5.64 2.87
N LEU A 115 -17.13 -6.07 2.56
CA LEU A 115 -16.05 -5.25 2.01
C LEU A 115 -15.94 -5.34 0.47
N LEU A 116 -16.90 -5.98 -0.21
CA LEU A 116 -16.88 -6.13 -1.66
C LEU A 116 -16.82 -4.77 -2.36
N THR A 117 -15.84 -4.62 -3.24
CA THR A 117 -15.48 -3.35 -3.86
C THR A 117 -15.16 -3.54 -5.33
N ILE A 118 -15.49 -2.53 -6.11
CA ILE A 118 -15.17 -2.43 -7.53
C ILE A 118 -14.05 -1.40 -7.67
N PHE A 119 -12.87 -1.86 -8.04
CA PHE A 119 -11.69 -1.05 -8.26
C PHE A 119 -11.56 -0.68 -9.74
N VAL A 120 -11.27 0.58 -10.03
CA VAL A 120 -10.97 1.07 -11.39
C VAL A 120 -9.46 1.32 -11.52
N PRO A 121 -8.69 0.39 -12.12
CA PRO A 121 -7.23 0.47 -12.12
C PRO A 121 -6.71 1.59 -13.02
N ILE A 122 -5.50 2.05 -12.73
CA ILE A 122 -4.68 2.82 -13.68
C ILE A 122 -3.83 1.83 -14.47
N LEU A 123 -4.15 1.64 -15.75
CA LEU A 123 -3.43 0.73 -16.62
C LEU A 123 -2.24 1.42 -17.33
N PRO A 124 -1.22 0.66 -17.74
CA PRO A 124 -0.03 1.18 -18.40
C PRO A 124 -0.32 2.03 -19.63
N GLU A 125 0.61 2.94 -19.94
CA GLU A 125 0.57 3.80 -21.14
C GLU A 125 -0.72 4.64 -21.27
N GLY A 126 -1.40 4.91 -20.15
CA GLY A 126 -2.66 5.67 -20.14
C GLY A 126 -3.80 4.96 -20.87
N THR A 127 -3.75 3.64 -21.01
CA THR A 127 -4.74 2.85 -21.77
C THR A 127 -6.12 2.83 -21.12
N PHE A 128 -6.18 2.90 -19.79
CA PHE A 128 -7.42 2.97 -19.02
C PHE A 128 -7.16 3.51 -17.62
N SER A 129 -8.06 4.35 -17.11
CA SER A 129 -8.10 4.80 -15.73
C SER A 129 -9.46 5.42 -15.44
N ALA A 130 -9.83 5.61 -14.17
CA ALA A 130 -11.07 6.31 -13.83
C ALA A 130 -11.13 7.70 -14.50
N GLU A 131 -10.01 8.43 -14.54
CA GLU A 131 -9.94 9.75 -15.17
C GLU A 131 -10.14 9.68 -16.70
N ALA A 132 -9.44 8.76 -17.36
CA ALA A 132 -9.43 8.64 -18.82
C ALA A 132 -10.60 7.81 -19.39
N TRP A 133 -11.40 7.14 -18.55
CA TRP A 133 -12.45 6.23 -18.99
C TRP A 133 -13.53 6.94 -19.82
N ASP A 134 -13.59 6.64 -21.12
CA ASP A 134 -14.69 7.03 -22.00
C ASP A 134 -15.85 6.04 -21.85
N VAL A 135 -16.79 6.38 -20.99
CA VAL A 135 -17.96 5.56 -20.65
C VAL A 135 -18.91 5.32 -21.83
N GLU A 136 -18.82 6.05 -22.94
CA GLU A 136 -19.67 5.80 -24.12
C GLU A 136 -19.07 4.70 -25.00
N SER A 137 -17.76 4.72 -25.21
CA SER A 137 -17.08 3.81 -26.15
C SER A 137 -16.36 2.64 -25.48
N GLN A 138 -15.96 2.77 -24.21
CA GLN A 138 -15.22 1.76 -23.47
C GLN A 138 -16.13 0.96 -22.54
N ILE A 139 -16.30 -0.31 -22.85
CA ILE A 139 -16.96 -1.30 -22.01
C ILE A 139 -15.86 -2.14 -21.33
N PRO A 140 -15.71 -2.06 -20.00
CA PRO A 140 -14.69 -2.83 -19.32
C PRO A 140 -15.09 -4.30 -19.17
N ASP A 141 -14.11 -5.18 -19.29
CA ASP A 141 -14.21 -6.53 -18.73
C ASP A 141 -14.13 -6.45 -17.19
N VAL A 142 -14.45 -7.55 -16.50
CA VAL A 142 -14.41 -7.60 -15.03
C VAL A 142 -13.42 -8.65 -14.57
N ALA A 143 -12.28 -8.20 -14.04
CA ALA A 143 -11.30 -9.04 -13.37
C ALA A 143 -11.71 -9.33 -11.93
N ILE A 144 -11.23 -10.43 -11.38
CA ILE A 144 -11.56 -10.90 -10.03
C ILE A 144 -10.27 -11.14 -9.28
N ARG A 145 -10.10 -10.49 -8.13
CA ARG A 145 -9.02 -10.80 -7.19
C ARG A 145 -9.45 -11.89 -6.22
N LEU A 146 -8.78 -13.02 -6.30
CA LEU A 146 -8.97 -14.16 -5.43
C LEU A 146 -7.89 -14.20 -4.35
N ARG A 147 -8.17 -14.91 -3.25
CA ARG A 147 -7.18 -15.18 -2.21
C ARG A 147 -6.44 -16.48 -2.54
N GLY A 148 -5.17 -16.59 -2.16
CA GLY A 148 -4.37 -17.80 -2.37
C GLY A 148 -3.83 -17.98 -3.78
N THR A 149 -3.95 -17.00 -4.68
CA THR A 149 -3.41 -17.10 -6.04
C THR A 149 -3.15 -15.73 -6.65
N ASN A 150 -2.12 -15.63 -7.49
CA ASN A 150 -1.86 -14.45 -8.33
C ASN A 150 -2.55 -14.57 -9.71
N GLU A 151 -3.19 -15.69 -10.01
CA GLU A 151 -3.96 -15.84 -11.26
C GLU A 151 -5.22 -14.98 -11.20
N ILE A 152 -5.52 -14.26 -12.28
CA ILE A 152 -6.60 -13.28 -12.31
C ILE A 152 -7.69 -13.75 -13.29
N PRO A 153 -8.80 -14.33 -12.79
CA PRO A 153 -9.97 -14.59 -13.62
C PRO A 153 -10.56 -13.29 -14.16
N ILE A 154 -10.91 -13.30 -15.43
CA ILE A 154 -11.57 -12.18 -16.13
C ILE A 154 -12.86 -12.70 -16.73
N VAL A 155 -13.96 -11.99 -16.45
CA VAL A 155 -15.25 -12.18 -17.09
C VAL A 155 -15.44 -11.10 -18.15
N LYS A 156 -15.58 -11.51 -19.40
CA LYS A 156 -15.84 -10.61 -20.51
C LYS A 156 -17.30 -10.14 -20.52
N ALA A 157 -17.57 -9.05 -21.23
CA ALA A 157 -18.93 -8.57 -21.49
C ALA A 157 -19.85 -9.65 -22.13
N THR A 158 -19.30 -10.60 -22.87
CA THR A 158 -20.03 -11.73 -23.47
C THR A 158 -20.42 -12.82 -22.47
N GLY A 159 -19.89 -12.78 -21.24
CA GLY A 159 -20.00 -13.82 -20.22
C GLY A 159 -18.93 -14.92 -20.33
N GLU A 160 -18.06 -14.87 -21.33
CA GLU A 160 -16.88 -15.73 -21.45
C GLU A 160 -15.91 -15.47 -20.29
N GLN A 161 -15.27 -16.53 -19.80
CA GLN A 161 -14.25 -16.44 -18.76
C GLN A 161 -12.89 -16.84 -19.31
N MET A 162 -11.87 -16.13 -18.85
CA MET A 162 -10.48 -16.50 -19.07
C MET A 162 -9.68 -16.28 -17.78
N ILE A 163 -8.51 -16.87 -17.69
CA ILE A 163 -7.54 -16.60 -16.64
C ILE A 163 -6.40 -15.81 -17.27
N LEU A 164 -6.11 -14.63 -16.74
CA LEU A 164 -4.94 -13.86 -17.13
C LEU A 164 -3.73 -14.32 -16.33
N GLU A 165 -2.59 -14.48 -17.01
CA GLU A 165 -1.36 -14.83 -16.32
C GLU A 165 -0.90 -13.72 -15.34
N PRO A 166 -0.33 -14.08 -14.18
CA PRO A 166 0.01 -13.12 -13.12
C PRO A 166 0.93 -11.96 -13.53
N ASP A 167 1.83 -12.20 -14.50
CA ASP A 167 2.81 -11.23 -14.98
C ASP A 167 2.25 -10.27 -16.05
N LEU A 168 1.04 -10.54 -16.54
CA LEU A 168 0.38 -9.73 -17.55
C LEU A 168 -0.57 -8.71 -16.94
N ILE A 169 -0.57 -7.54 -17.59
CA ILE A 169 -1.44 -6.42 -17.30
C ILE A 169 -2.28 -6.14 -18.55
N PRO A 170 -3.62 -6.02 -18.46
CA PRO A 170 -4.45 -5.66 -19.59
C PRO A 170 -4.08 -4.28 -20.16
N GLY A 171 -4.04 -4.17 -21.48
CA GLY A 171 -3.95 -2.90 -22.21
C GLY A 171 -5.28 -2.48 -22.82
N TYR A 172 -6.38 -2.81 -22.15
CA TYR A 172 -7.76 -2.57 -22.57
C TYR A 172 -8.63 -2.31 -21.33
N PRO A 173 -9.82 -1.70 -21.49
CA PRO A 173 -10.71 -1.41 -20.36
C PRO A 173 -11.03 -2.65 -19.52
N VAL A 174 -10.73 -2.58 -18.22
CA VAL A 174 -11.02 -3.62 -17.24
C VAL A 174 -11.22 -2.98 -15.87
N ILE A 175 -12.17 -3.47 -15.10
CA ILE A 175 -12.39 -3.13 -13.69
C ILE A 175 -12.21 -4.39 -12.84
N VAL A 176 -11.90 -4.23 -11.56
CA VAL A 176 -11.53 -5.35 -10.69
C VAL A 176 -12.52 -5.49 -9.54
N VAL A 177 -12.99 -6.72 -9.29
CA VAL A 177 -13.76 -7.06 -8.09
C VAL A 177 -12.80 -7.59 -7.03
N LYS A 178 -12.66 -6.85 -5.92
CA LYS A 178 -11.83 -7.21 -4.77
C LYS A 178 -12.57 -6.97 -3.44
N ASN A 179 -11.93 -7.33 -2.33
CA ASN A 179 -12.33 -6.82 -1.02
C ASN A 179 -11.52 -5.55 -0.75
N ASN A 180 -12.12 -4.56 -0.11
CA ASN A 180 -11.41 -3.36 0.33
C ASN A 180 -10.58 -3.65 1.58
N GLU A 181 -9.33 -3.24 1.54
CA GLU A 181 -8.30 -3.40 2.57
C GLU A 181 -8.24 -2.20 3.53
N ARG A 182 -8.89 -1.09 3.21
CA ARG A 182 -8.80 0.17 3.96
C ARG A 182 -9.94 0.38 4.94
N LEU A 183 -10.96 -0.47 4.86
CA LEU A 183 -12.16 -0.43 5.69
C LEU A 183 -12.29 -1.69 6.54
N ILE A 184 -12.86 -1.48 7.73
CA ILE A 184 -13.29 -2.54 8.63
C ILE A 184 -14.76 -2.33 9.00
N THR A 185 -15.50 -3.43 9.10
CA THR A 185 -16.93 -3.42 9.43
C THR A 185 -17.17 -3.81 10.88
N GLU A 186 -18.31 -3.41 11.45
CA GLU A 186 -18.70 -3.79 12.82
C GLU A 186 -18.88 -5.31 13.05
N LYS A 187 -18.90 -6.10 11.97
CA LYS A 187 -18.93 -7.57 12.01
C LYS A 187 -17.54 -8.19 12.24
N GLN A 188 -16.47 -7.43 12.04
CA GLN A 188 -15.09 -7.92 12.13
C GLN A 188 -14.47 -7.60 13.50
N SER A 189 -13.61 -8.50 13.97
CA SER A 189 -12.78 -8.28 15.16
C SER A 189 -11.86 -7.07 14.96
N GLY A 190 -11.69 -6.25 16.00
CA GLY A 190 -10.85 -5.04 15.95
C GLY A 190 -11.61 -3.76 15.58
N TYR A 191 -12.87 -3.85 15.10
CA TYR A 191 -13.66 -2.65 14.76
C TYR A 191 -13.82 -1.67 15.94
N GLN A 192 -14.03 -2.20 17.15
CA GLN A 192 -14.20 -1.39 18.36
C GLN A 192 -12.90 -0.76 18.87
N ASP A 193 -11.75 -1.30 18.45
CA ASP A 193 -10.43 -0.80 18.83
C ASP A 193 -9.98 0.37 17.92
N MET A 194 -10.62 0.54 16.77
CA MET A 194 -10.32 1.61 15.82
C MET A 194 -10.58 2.99 16.43
N GLN A 195 -9.53 3.81 16.48
CA GLN A 195 -9.57 5.19 16.95
C GLN A 195 -9.86 6.20 15.83
N THR A 196 -10.21 5.72 14.64
CA THR A 196 -10.50 6.58 13.49
C THR A 196 -11.75 7.43 13.70
N THR A 197 -11.72 8.63 13.14
CA THR A 197 -12.64 9.72 13.54
C THR A 197 -14.02 9.60 12.90
N ARG A 198 -14.11 9.11 11.66
CA ARG A 198 -15.37 9.01 10.91
C ARG A 198 -15.92 7.59 10.85
N ILE A 199 -17.22 7.46 11.08
CA ILE A 199 -17.99 6.22 10.86
C ILE A 199 -18.82 6.39 9.59
N LEU A 200 -18.63 5.50 8.62
CA LEU A 200 -19.45 5.42 7.42
C LEU A 200 -20.62 4.48 7.68
N LYS A 201 -21.78 4.78 7.13
CA LYS A 201 -23.00 3.99 7.29
C LYS A 201 -23.54 3.58 5.93
N ALA A 202 -23.63 2.27 5.70
CA ALA A 202 -24.33 1.72 4.54
C ALA A 202 -25.86 1.83 4.72
N PRO A 203 -26.64 1.81 3.64
CA PRO A 203 -28.11 1.88 3.69
C PRO A 203 -28.77 0.76 4.52
N ASN A 204 -28.14 -0.42 4.61
CA ASN A 204 -28.59 -1.53 5.44
C ASN A 204 -28.28 -1.36 6.94
N GLY A 205 -27.72 -0.22 7.35
CA GLY A 205 -27.35 0.11 8.72
C GLY A 205 -25.93 -0.32 9.13
N LEU A 206 -25.25 -1.12 8.31
CA LEU A 206 -23.91 -1.64 8.59
C LEU A 206 -22.90 -0.49 8.71
N SER A 207 -22.14 -0.50 9.81
CA SER A 207 -21.11 0.50 10.07
C SER A 207 -19.76 0.09 9.52
N TYR A 208 -19.04 1.06 8.97
CA TYR A 208 -17.67 0.94 8.53
C TYR A 208 -16.82 2.02 9.19
N ARG A 209 -15.56 1.70 9.42
CA ARG A 209 -14.52 2.64 9.81
C ARG A 209 -13.33 2.44 8.87
N PHE A 210 -12.58 3.51 8.61
CA PHE A 210 -11.24 3.32 8.09
C PHE A 210 -10.37 2.65 9.13
N VAL A 211 -9.42 1.85 8.67
CA VAL A 211 -8.40 1.24 9.54
C VAL A 211 -7.32 2.24 9.96
N ASP A 212 -7.25 3.38 9.27
CA ASP A 212 -6.44 4.54 9.62
C ASP A 212 -7.04 5.82 9.01
N ASP A 213 -6.95 6.95 9.71
CA ASP A 213 -7.47 8.23 9.23
C ASP A 213 -6.73 8.73 7.98
N VAL A 214 -5.51 8.23 7.70
CA VAL A 214 -4.78 8.59 6.47
C VAL A 214 -5.50 8.15 5.20
N PHE A 215 -6.33 7.10 5.27
CA PHE A 215 -7.14 6.63 4.14
C PHE A 215 -8.39 7.49 3.92
N ASP A 216 -8.85 8.26 4.91
CA ASP A 216 -10.02 9.10 4.72
C ASP A 216 -9.64 10.38 3.96
N ARG A 217 -9.94 10.40 2.65
CA ARG A 217 -9.67 11.55 1.77
C ARG A 217 -10.31 12.85 2.23
N TYR A 218 -11.39 12.78 2.99
CA TYR A 218 -12.15 13.95 3.41
C TYR A 218 -11.68 14.52 4.75
N LEU A 219 -10.75 13.86 5.44
CA LEU A 219 -10.09 14.45 6.59
C LEU A 219 -9.03 15.47 6.15
N PRO A 220 -8.80 16.56 6.91
CA PRO A 220 -7.73 17.50 6.62
C PRO A 220 -6.37 16.77 6.65
N LYS A 221 -5.71 16.72 5.50
CA LYS A 221 -4.36 16.18 5.40
C LYS A 221 -3.34 17.29 5.58
N PRO A 222 -2.28 17.10 6.39
CA PRO A 222 -1.16 18.03 6.38
C PRO A 222 -0.60 18.10 4.95
N SER A 223 -0.61 19.29 4.33
CA SER A 223 -0.21 19.45 2.93
C SER A 223 1.27 19.03 2.75
N PRO A 224 1.57 18.01 1.92
CA PRO A 224 2.96 17.66 1.63
C PRO A 224 3.67 18.78 0.85
N LYS A 225 2.92 19.52 0.02
CA LYS A 225 3.47 20.50 -0.94
C LYS A 225 4.06 21.76 -0.31
N GLU A 226 3.54 22.25 0.81
CA GLU A 226 4.04 23.50 1.41
C GLU A 226 5.07 23.26 2.53
N ALA A 227 4.97 22.13 3.24
CA ALA A 227 5.95 21.75 4.25
C ALA A 227 7.14 20.96 3.66
N GLY A 228 6.95 20.26 2.54
CA GLY A 228 7.95 19.42 1.91
C GLY A 228 9.03 20.21 1.16
N GLU A 229 8.69 20.88 0.06
CA GLU A 229 9.71 21.41 -0.86
C GLU A 229 10.57 22.54 -0.24
N GLN A 230 9.99 23.40 0.61
CA GLN A 230 10.72 24.51 1.24
C GLN A 230 11.47 24.15 2.53
N ARG A 231 11.06 23.11 3.28
CA ARG A 231 11.75 22.67 4.53
C ARG A 231 12.63 21.44 4.35
N LEU A 232 12.39 20.57 3.36
CA LEU A 232 13.23 19.38 3.09
C LEU A 232 14.56 19.71 2.41
N THR A 233 14.65 20.84 1.70
CA THR A 233 15.87 21.26 1.01
C THR A 233 16.77 22.16 1.87
N LYS A 234 16.28 22.64 3.02
CA LYS A 234 17.00 23.54 3.92
C LYS A 234 16.79 23.12 5.38
N PRO A 235 17.80 22.49 6.01
CA PRO A 235 17.71 22.14 7.42
C PRO A 235 17.43 23.37 8.29
N HIS A 236 16.73 23.15 9.40
CA HIS A 236 16.49 24.17 10.40
C HIS A 236 17.83 24.75 10.91
N GLN A 237 17.85 26.03 11.27
CA GLN A 237 19.07 26.71 11.71
C GLN A 237 19.77 26.00 12.87
N LYS A 238 19.01 25.48 13.84
CA LYS A 238 19.52 24.69 14.97
C LYS A 238 20.25 23.41 14.54
N LEU A 239 19.82 22.76 13.45
CA LEU A 239 20.52 21.59 12.90
C LEU A 239 21.86 22.00 12.27
N LYS A 240 21.90 23.13 11.56
CA LYS A 240 23.14 23.66 10.97
C LYS A 240 24.14 24.07 12.04
N GLU A 241 23.67 24.69 13.12
CA GLU A 241 24.49 25.03 14.29
C GLU A 241 25.03 23.78 14.97
N ALA A 242 24.18 22.77 15.21
CA ALA A 242 24.63 21.47 15.73
C ALA A 242 25.71 20.85 14.84
N PHE A 243 25.51 20.86 13.51
CA PHE A 243 26.47 20.35 12.54
C PHE A 243 27.81 21.10 12.63
N ASN A 244 27.79 22.43 12.70
CA ASN A 244 29.02 23.23 12.80
C ASN A 244 29.75 23.01 14.13
N ILE A 245 29.03 22.94 15.25
CA ILE A 245 29.61 22.70 16.58
C ILE A 245 30.30 21.33 16.61
N TYR A 246 29.58 20.27 16.23
CA TYR A 246 30.07 18.89 16.34
C TYR A 246 30.75 18.35 15.08
N GLY A 247 30.93 19.21 14.06
CA GLY A 247 31.86 18.99 12.97
C GLY A 247 33.32 19.15 13.42
N HIS A 248 33.54 19.93 14.49
CA HIS A 248 34.87 20.32 14.96
C HIS A 248 35.12 20.04 16.46
N ALA A 249 34.12 19.53 17.18
CA ALA A 249 34.21 19.24 18.60
C ALA A 249 33.58 17.89 18.95
N ASP A 250 33.90 17.39 20.15
CA ASP A 250 33.31 16.15 20.66
C ASP A 250 31.86 16.36 21.11
N GLY A 251 31.00 15.36 20.85
CA GLY A 251 29.59 15.37 21.25
C GLY A 251 28.65 14.86 20.15
N TRP A 252 27.35 14.93 20.43
CA TRP A 252 26.31 14.50 19.49
C TRP A 252 25.47 15.71 19.05
N GLN A 253 25.11 15.76 17.77
CA GLN A 253 24.25 16.86 17.27
C GLN A 253 22.94 16.97 18.06
N ARG A 254 22.38 15.84 18.48
CA ARG A 254 21.17 15.77 19.28
C ARG A 254 21.33 16.26 20.73
N ASP A 255 22.55 16.32 21.28
CA ASP A 255 22.80 16.99 22.58
C ASP A 255 22.44 18.48 22.48
N TYR A 256 22.84 19.15 21.39
CA TYR A 256 22.49 20.56 21.18
C TYR A 256 21.03 20.74 20.79
N ILE A 257 20.48 19.86 19.95
CA ILE A 257 19.11 20.00 19.44
C ILE A 257 18.09 19.84 20.58
N TYR A 258 18.19 18.78 21.37
CA TYR A 258 17.22 18.47 22.44
C TYR A 258 17.58 19.05 23.79
N TYR A 259 18.86 19.31 24.10
CA TYR A 259 19.26 19.78 25.43
C TYR A 259 19.98 21.13 25.40
N GLY A 260 20.30 21.70 24.23
CA GLY A 260 21.10 22.92 24.15
C GLY A 260 22.56 22.77 24.63
N ILE A 261 22.99 21.53 24.85
CA ILE A 261 24.33 21.23 25.37
C ILE A 261 25.38 21.52 24.29
N THR A 262 26.51 22.08 24.70
CA THR A 262 27.71 22.31 23.87
C THR A 262 28.97 22.02 24.68
N PRO A 263 30.17 21.93 24.08
CA PRO A 263 31.41 21.75 24.84
C PRO A 263 31.67 22.84 25.90
N THR A 264 31.19 24.08 25.68
CA THR A 264 31.35 25.19 26.63
C THR A 264 30.18 25.35 27.60
N HIS A 265 29.03 24.74 27.28
CA HIS A 265 27.82 24.74 28.12
C HIS A 265 27.34 23.29 28.25
N PRO A 266 27.96 22.49 29.14
CA PRO A 266 27.83 21.04 29.11
C PRO A 266 26.53 20.51 29.72
N ASN A 267 25.61 21.36 30.18
CA ASN A 267 24.39 20.94 30.88
C ASN A 267 23.15 21.61 30.29
N GLY A 268 22.02 20.90 30.25
CA GLY A 268 20.79 21.47 29.70
C GLY A 268 19.54 20.62 29.93
N GLN A 269 18.38 21.27 29.88
CA GLN A 269 17.06 20.65 30.04
C GLN A 269 16.52 20.17 28.71
N PHE A 270 15.66 19.16 28.74
CA PHE A 270 14.99 18.67 27.52
C PHE A 270 14.08 19.75 26.91
N SER A 271 14.19 19.95 25.60
CA SER A 271 13.35 20.83 24.79
C SER A 271 12.30 20.01 24.04
N TYR A 272 11.04 20.44 24.18
CA TYR A 272 9.90 19.91 23.45
C TYR A 272 9.70 20.56 22.07
N ASP A 273 10.59 21.46 21.68
CA ASP A 273 10.46 22.24 20.43
C ASP A 273 10.73 21.37 19.20
N PHE A 274 11.42 20.23 19.39
CA PHE A 274 11.80 19.32 18.32
C PHE A 274 11.21 17.92 18.51
N LYS A 275 10.91 17.27 17.40
CA LYS A 275 10.52 15.86 17.30
C LYS A 275 11.25 15.24 16.11
N GLU A 276 11.66 13.98 16.20
CA GLU A 276 12.23 13.24 15.05
C GLU A 276 11.16 13.02 13.98
N TYR A 277 11.52 13.13 12.71
CA TYR A 277 10.66 12.79 11.59
C TYR A 277 11.40 11.90 10.60
N ILE A 278 10.70 10.93 10.00
CA ILE A 278 11.16 10.35 8.74
C ILE A 278 10.92 11.40 7.65
N THR A 279 11.97 11.73 6.91
CA THR A 279 11.99 12.83 5.94
C THR A 279 12.13 12.37 4.49
N SER A 280 12.60 11.15 4.28
CA SER A 280 12.62 10.51 2.97
C SER A 280 12.43 9.00 3.10
N PHE A 281 11.99 8.39 2.02
CA PHE A 281 11.93 6.95 1.84
C PHE A 281 12.39 6.60 0.41
N LEU A 282 13.20 5.56 0.28
CA LEU A 282 13.68 5.06 -1.00
C LEU A 282 13.83 3.55 -0.92
N PHE A 283 13.30 2.81 -1.89
CA PHE A 283 13.67 1.41 -2.05
C PHE A 283 15.11 1.29 -2.58
N THR A 284 15.91 0.49 -1.89
CA THR A 284 17.30 0.18 -2.25
C THR A 284 17.42 -1.25 -2.77
N GLY A 285 18.59 -1.59 -3.31
CA GLY A 285 18.81 -2.91 -3.90
C GLY A 285 18.19 -3.04 -5.30
N ASP A 286 17.73 -4.25 -5.64
CA ASP A 286 17.08 -4.53 -6.93
C ASP A 286 15.61 -4.13 -6.87
N ALA A 287 15.31 -2.94 -7.41
CA ALA A 287 13.96 -2.38 -7.41
C ALA A 287 12.92 -3.28 -8.10
N LEU A 288 13.32 -4.10 -9.08
CA LEU A 288 12.41 -5.04 -9.73
C LEU A 288 12.02 -6.18 -8.79
N LEU A 289 12.97 -6.71 -8.03
CA LEU A 289 12.69 -7.75 -7.03
C LEU A 289 11.83 -7.20 -5.89
N VAL A 290 12.11 -5.98 -5.43
CA VAL A 290 11.31 -5.33 -4.39
C VAL A 290 9.88 -5.09 -4.89
N TYR A 291 9.71 -4.57 -6.11
CA TYR A 291 8.39 -4.38 -6.72
C TYR A 291 7.61 -5.69 -6.77
N TYR A 292 8.24 -6.79 -7.22
CA TYR A 292 7.56 -8.08 -7.28
C TYR A 292 7.19 -8.65 -5.92
N LYS A 293 8.02 -8.40 -4.89
CA LYS A 293 7.73 -8.80 -3.52
C LYS A 293 6.43 -8.13 -3.07
N ILE A 294 6.41 -6.80 -3.02
CA ILE A 294 5.27 -6.02 -2.54
C ILE A 294 4.03 -6.01 -3.45
N SER A 295 4.14 -6.63 -4.63
CA SER A 295 2.99 -6.84 -5.52
C SER A 295 2.39 -8.23 -5.35
N GLU A 296 3.00 -9.12 -4.56
CA GLU A 296 2.51 -10.47 -4.34
C GLU A 296 1.29 -10.44 -3.43
N GLN A 297 0.19 -11.06 -3.88
CA GLN A 297 -1.11 -10.90 -3.22
C GLN A 297 -1.77 -12.26 -2.90
N THR A 298 -0.97 -13.31 -2.81
CA THR A 298 -1.47 -14.66 -2.53
C THR A 298 -2.00 -14.78 -1.10
N GLY A 299 -1.49 -13.97 -0.15
CA GLY A 299 -1.81 -14.11 1.27
C GLY A 299 -1.46 -15.50 1.84
N ASP A 300 -0.66 -16.28 1.09
CA ASP A 300 -0.23 -17.62 1.48
C ASP A 300 1.31 -17.69 1.33
N PRO A 301 2.06 -17.73 2.44
CA PRO A 301 3.52 -17.79 2.41
C PRO A 301 4.07 -19.09 1.81
N GLU A 302 3.24 -20.13 1.67
CA GLU A 302 3.58 -21.41 1.04
C GLU A 302 3.28 -21.44 -0.47
N ILE A 303 2.39 -20.58 -0.98
CA ILE A 303 2.12 -20.42 -2.42
C ILE A 303 3.20 -19.54 -3.05
N LYS A 304 4.44 -20.00 -2.95
CA LYS A 304 5.56 -19.58 -3.79
C LYS A 304 5.34 -20.15 -5.19
N SER A 305 4.27 -19.74 -5.87
CA SER A 305 3.92 -20.24 -7.21
C SER A 305 5.00 -19.93 -8.27
N GLY A 306 6.05 -19.17 -7.90
CA GLY A 306 7.10 -18.73 -8.82
C GLY A 306 6.60 -17.76 -9.88
N LYS A 307 5.28 -17.51 -9.96
CA LYS A 307 4.66 -16.57 -10.88
C LYS A 307 4.57 -15.21 -10.21
N ARG A 308 5.39 -14.30 -10.73
CA ARG A 308 5.46 -12.88 -10.36
C ARG A 308 4.08 -12.22 -10.54
N SER A 309 3.59 -11.52 -9.52
CA SER A 309 2.44 -10.63 -9.68
C SER A 309 2.87 -9.31 -10.30
N SER A 310 2.01 -8.74 -11.14
CA SER A 310 2.22 -7.43 -11.74
C SER A 310 1.60 -6.27 -10.93
N GLY A 311 0.78 -6.57 -9.91
CA GLY A 311 0.21 -5.60 -8.98
C GLY A 311 -0.95 -4.75 -9.52
N TRP A 312 -1.32 -4.86 -10.81
CA TRP A 312 -2.32 -3.97 -11.42
C TRP A 312 -3.75 -4.12 -10.89
N THR A 313 -4.04 -5.23 -10.21
CA THR A 313 -5.32 -5.49 -9.54
C THR A 313 -5.37 -4.92 -8.13
N ASP A 314 -4.29 -4.29 -7.69
CA ASP A 314 -4.22 -3.58 -6.42
C ASP A 314 -4.10 -2.09 -6.63
N GLY A 315 -4.53 -1.37 -5.61
CA GLY A 315 -4.49 0.08 -5.54
C GLY A 315 -3.07 0.61 -5.39
N PHE A 316 -2.95 1.65 -4.58
CA PHE A 316 -1.65 2.17 -4.18
C PHE A 316 -1.04 1.35 -3.05
N PHE A 317 0.29 1.23 -3.04
CA PHE A 317 1.05 0.58 -1.97
C PHE A 317 0.92 1.31 -0.64
N GLU A 318 1.03 0.53 0.45
CA GLU A 318 0.72 1.01 1.79
C GLU A 318 1.91 0.81 2.73
N ILE A 319 2.81 1.79 2.79
CA ILE A 319 4.04 1.68 3.59
C ILE A 319 3.83 2.13 5.03
N ARG A 320 3.92 1.18 5.97
CA ARG A 320 3.85 1.47 7.40
C ARG A 320 5.25 1.53 8.01
N CYS A 321 5.50 2.54 8.86
CA CYS A 321 6.74 2.71 9.60
C CYS A 321 6.47 2.75 11.12
N THR A 322 6.75 1.67 11.82
CA THR A 322 6.52 1.58 13.27
C THR A 322 7.81 1.88 14.02
N ALA A 323 7.86 3.00 14.75
CA ALA A 323 8.96 3.28 15.67
C ALA A 323 8.75 2.58 17.00
N VAL A 324 9.70 1.72 17.37
CA VAL A 324 9.71 0.95 18.61
C VAL A 324 10.80 1.53 19.52
N ILE A 325 10.38 2.19 20.60
CA ILE A 325 11.30 2.81 21.56
C ILE A 325 11.03 2.34 23.00
N GLN A 326 12.08 1.94 23.70
CA GLN A 326 11.98 1.50 25.10
C GLN A 326 12.03 2.68 26.06
N ALA A 327 11.13 2.70 27.06
CA ALA A 327 11.17 3.66 28.15
C ALA A 327 11.80 3.08 29.43
N GLN A 328 12.33 3.95 30.29
CA GLN A 328 13.03 3.55 31.52
C GLN A 328 12.15 2.81 32.54
N ASN A 329 10.83 3.04 32.52
CA ASN A 329 9.86 2.38 33.39
C ASN A 329 9.53 0.93 32.96
N GLY A 330 10.17 0.41 31.91
CA GLY A 330 9.95 -0.94 31.40
C GLY A 330 8.75 -1.07 30.46
N VAL A 331 7.98 -0.01 30.24
CA VAL A 331 6.90 0.02 29.25
C VAL A 331 7.47 0.56 27.95
N GLY A 332 7.65 -0.32 26.95
CA GLY A 332 7.94 0.14 25.59
C GLY A 332 6.75 0.93 25.03
N ASN A 333 7.02 2.02 24.31
CA ASN A 333 6.00 2.69 23.51
C ASN A 333 6.21 2.31 22.05
N GLU A 334 5.16 1.79 21.41
CA GLU A 334 5.05 1.78 19.95
C GLU A 334 4.54 3.15 19.51
N ILE A 335 5.39 3.92 18.83
CA ILE A 335 4.94 5.10 18.10
C ILE A 335 4.75 4.66 16.66
N LYS A 336 3.52 4.30 16.31
CA LYS A 336 3.15 3.92 14.95
C LYS A 336 3.04 5.18 14.09
N SER A 337 3.73 5.19 12.97
CA SER A 337 3.55 6.18 11.92
C SER A 337 3.27 5.47 10.60
N LYS A 338 2.40 6.04 9.78
CA LYS A 338 2.09 5.51 8.46
C LYS A 338 2.26 6.62 7.44
N PHE A 339 2.69 6.26 6.25
CA PHE A 339 2.57 7.12 5.10
C PHE A 339 2.04 6.31 3.92
N LEU A 340 1.25 6.96 3.08
CA LEU A 340 0.69 6.36 1.89
C LEU A 340 1.39 6.98 0.67
N PRO A 341 2.49 6.39 0.19
CA PRO A 341 3.06 6.83 -1.07
C PRO A 341 2.26 6.25 -2.24
N TYR A 342 1.94 7.06 -3.25
CA TYR A 342 1.37 6.51 -4.49
C TYR A 342 2.39 5.57 -5.15
N GLY A 343 1.96 4.43 -5.71
CA GLY A 343 2.90 3.48 -6.33
C GLY A 343 3.76 4.07 -7.45
N GLN A 344 3.22 5.05 -8.19
CA GLN A 344 3.95 5.82 -9.21
C GLN A 344 4.95 6.83 -8.64
N ASP A 345 4.78 7.20 -7.36
CA ASP A 345 5.75 8.01 -6.63
C ASP A 345 6.92 7.16 -6.13
N LEU A 346 6.71 5.85 -5.93
CA LEU A 346 7.74 4.90 -5.50
C LEU A 346 8.59 4.37 -6.65
N PHE A 347 8.01 4.20 -7.84
CA PHE A 347 8.69 3.52 -8.96
C PHE A 347 8.43 4.15 -10.32
N ASP A 348 9.46 4.14 -11.17
CA ASP A 348 9.34 4.26 -12.63
C ASP A 348 9.35 2.85 -13.24
N VAL A 349 8.24 2.46 -13.87
CA VAL A 349 8.06 1.15 -14.49
C VAL A 349 8.07 1.28 -16.00
N VAL A 350 8.94 0.51 -16.66
CA VAL A 350 8.97 0.38 -18.12
C VAL A 350 8.30 -0.94 -18.50
N TYR A 351 7.31 -0.86 -19.37
CA TYR A 351 6.52 -2.02 -19.79
C TYR A 351 7.01 -2.62 -21.12
N LYS A 352 6.94 -3.95 -21.21
CA LYS A 352 7.02 -4.69 -22.47
C LYS A 352 5.60 -4.90 -23.00
N THR A 353 5.42 -4.77 -24.31
CA THR A 353 4.10 -4.95 -24.95
C THR A 353 4.04 -6.26 -25.71
N SER A 354 2.95 -7.00 -25.55
CA SER A 354 2.61 -8.17 -26.35
C SER A 354 1.17 -8.04 -26.90
N LYS A 355 0.92 -8.62 -28.07
CA LYS A 355 -0.43 -8.67 -28.66
C LYS A 355 -0.82 -10.13 -28.84
N ARG A 356 -1.94 -10.54 -28.24
CA ARG A 356 -2.44 -11.92 -28.30
C ARG A 356 -3.83 -11.94 -28.96
N GLY A 357 -4.18 -13.08 -29.55
CA GLY A 357 -5.44 -13.26 -30.28
C GLY A 357 -5.33 -13.11 -31.80
N ILE A 358 -6.45 -13.33 -32.46
CA ILE A 358 -6.56 -13.32 -33.93
C ILE A 358 -7.27 -12.03 -34.35
N TRP A 359 -6.79 -11.38 -35.40
CA TRP A 359 -7.41 -10.15 -35.90
C TRP A 359 -8.86 -10.43 -36.36
N PRO A 360 -9.86 -9.61 -35.99
CA PRO A 360 -9.76 -8.30 -35.33
C PRO A 360 -9.72 -8.32 -33.78
N PHE A 361 -9.91 -9.48 -33.14
CA PHE A 361 -9.97 -9.67 -31.68
C PHE A 361 -8.58 -9.76 -31.01
N ARG A 362 -7.65 -8.91 -31.41
CA ARG A 362 -6.31 -8.84 -30.80
C ARG A 362 -6.34 -7.93 -29.58
N TYR A 363 -5.92 -8.46 -28.45
CA TYR A 363 -5.78 -7.72 -27.20
C TYR A 363 -4.31 -7.38 -26.95
N THR A 364 -4.08 -6.16 -26.44
CA THR A 364 -2.78 -5.72 -25.97
C THR A 364 -2.62 -6.13 -24.51
N TYR A 365 -1.47 -6.70 -24.18
CA TYR A 365 -1.07 -7.03 -22.82
C TYR A 365 0.30 -6.44 -22.57
N TYR A 366 0.49 -5.89 -21.37
CA TYR A 366 1.77 -5.41 -20.88
C TYR A 366 2.37 -6.41 -19.90
N SER A 367 3.69 -6.39 -19.77
CA SER A 367 4.39 -7.02 -18.65
C SER A 367 5.52 -6.12 -18.20
N ILE A 368 5.97 -6.31 -16.96
CA ILE A 368 7.01 -5.46 -16.38
C ILE A 368 8.35 -5.76 -17.06
N GLY A 369 8.96 -4.73 -17.65
CA GLY A 369 10.25 -4.80 -18.31
C GLY A 369 11.40 -4.47 -17.36
N SER A 370 11.38 -3.27 -16.78
CA SER A 370 12.33 -2.80 -15.78
C SER A 370 11.66 -1.85 -14.79
N VAL A 371 12.19 -1.78 -13.58
CA VAL A 371 11.69 -0.92 -12.51
C VAL A 371 12.86 -0.11 -11.95
N THR A 372 12.65 1.18 -11.73
CA THR A 372 13.60 2.07 -11.03
C THR A 372 12.90 2.66 -9.81
N ALA A 373 13.52 2.56 -8.63
CA ALA A 373 12.99 3.17 -7.42
C ALA A 373 13.18 4.70 -7.42
N LYS A 374 12.22 5.41 -6.85
CA LYS A 374 12.20 6.86 -6.71
C LYS A 374 12.31 7.26 -5.24
N LEU A 375 13.01 8.37 -4.99
CA LEU A 375 13.07 8.98 -3.68
C LEU A 375 11.74 9.66 -3.38
N VAL A 376 11.04 9.19 -2.36
CA VAL A 376 9.83 9.83 -1.85
C VAL A 376 10.19 10.71 -0.66
N LEU A 377 9.77 11.97 -0.74
CA LEU A 377 9.89 12.92 0.33
C LEU A 377 8.74 12.76 1.31
N THR A 378 9.04 12.64 2.61
CA THR A 378 8.05 12.36 3.65
C THR A 378 8.13 13.38 4.80
N ASN A 379 7.12 13.35 5.67
CA ASN A 379 7.06 14.18 6.88
C ASN A 379 6.35 13.41 7.99
N MET A 380 6.86 12.23 8.33
CA MET A 380 6.22 11.35 9.32
C MET A 380 6.78 11.61 10.71
N PRO A 381 5.97 12.06 11.68
CA PRO A 381 6.42 12.32 13.04
C PRO A 381 6.75 11.02 13.78
N LEU A 382 7.93 10.94 14.40
CA LEU A 382 8.31 9.84 15.26
C LEU A 382 8.23 10.29 16.73
N VAL A 383 9.38 10.50 17.37
CA VAL A 383 9.51 10.64 18.81
C VAL A 383 10.10 11.98 19.22
N ASN A 384 9.61 12.55 20.33
CA ASN A 384 10.36 13.57 21.08
C ASN A 384 11.43 12.83 21.89
N TRP A 385 12.68 12.83 21.43
CA TRP A 385 13.70 11.89 21.90
C TRP A 385 14.35 12.32 23.23
N ASP A 386 13.61 12.20 24.33
CA ASP A 386 14.14 12.44 25.68
C ASP A 386 14.92 11.23 26.21
N LEU A 387 16.25 11.33 26.28
CA LEU A 387 17.16 10.34 26.85
C LEU A 387 16.95 10.07 28.35
N TYR A 388 16.25 10.94 29.09
CA TYR A 388 15.86 10.62 30.47
C TYR A 388 14.74 9.58 30.49
N ALA A 389 13.75 9.74 29.61
CA ALA A 389 12.61 8.83 29.54
C ALA A 389 12.90 7.58 28.70
N TYR A 390 13.68 7.71 27.62
CA TYR A 390 13.81 6.73 26.55
C TYR A 390 15.25 6.25 26.34
N ALA A 391 15.36 5.08 25.70
CA ALA A 391 16.65 4.53 25.28
C ALA A 391 17.34 5.42 24.23
N ALA A 392 18.67 5.33 24.17
CA ALA A 392 19.50 6.01 23.19
C ALA A 392 19.39 5.44 21.77
N THR A 393 18.60 4.39 21.58
CA THR A 393 18.30 3.78 20.29
C THR A 393 16.81 3.49 20.18
N PHE A 394 16.26 3.65 18.99
CA PHE A 394 14.96 3.09 18.63
C PHE A 394 15.04 2.37 17.28
N ARG A 395 14.15 1.41 17.08
CA ARG A 395 14.02 0.66 15.83
C ARG A 395 12.86 1.23 15.02
N ILE A 396 12.98 1.24 13.70
CA ILE A 396 11.86 1.47 12.78
C ILE A 396 11.64 0.18 12.02
N ASP A 397 10.45 -0.37 12.15
CA ASP A 397 9.97 -1.49 11.33
C ASP A 397 9.21 -0.96 10.15
N VAL A 398 9.50 -1.50 8.97
CA VAL A 398 8.88 -1.11 7.71
C VAL A 398 8.23 -2.33 7.06
N GLU A 399 6.99 -2.15 6.62
CA GLU A 399 6.22 -3.16 5.92
C GLU A 399 5.33 -2.52 4.85
N GLU A 400 4.97 -3.29 3.85
CA GLU A 400 3.86 -3.02 2.94
C GLU A 400 2.63 -3.78 3.46
N VAL A 401 1.48 -3.09 3.57
CA VAL A 401 0.30 -3.60 4.28
C VAL A 401 -0.76 -4.15 3.32
N ASP A 402 -0.91 -5.48 3.27
CA ASP A 402 -1.97 -6.12 2.48
C ASP A 402 -3.30 -6.36 3.21
N ASN A 403 -3.23 -6.69 4.50
CA ASN A 403 -4.39 -7.04 5.33
C ASN A 403 -4.26 -6.34 6.68
N THR A 404 -5.38 -6.03 7.31
CA THR A 404 -5.42 -5.16 8.48
C THR A 404 -5.53 -5.92 9.80
N GLU A 405 -5.67 -7.25 9.75
CA GLU A 405 -5.67 -8.08 10.96
C GLU A 405 -4.30 -8.01 11.64
N VAL A 406 -4.26 -7.49 12.87
CA VAL A 406 -3.01 -7.30 13.62
C VAL A 406 -2.61 -8.60 14.31
N ILE A 407 -1.37 -9.03 14.10
CA ILE A 407 -0.72 -10.09 14.86
C ILE A 407 0.35 -9.50 15.78
N LYS A 408 0.47 -10.04 16.99
CA LYS A 408 1.45 -9.61 17.99
C LYS A 408 2.52 -10.67 18.16
N TYR A 409 3.76 -10.24 18.33
CA TYR A 409 4.88 -11.11 18.67
C TYR A 409 5.80 -10.43 19.68
N SER A 410 6.58 -11.23 20.40
CA SER A 410 7.51 -10.73 21.41
C SER A 410 8.94 -10.95 20.97
N ARG A 411 9.81 -9.94 21.14
CA ARG A 411 11.24 -10.02 20.85
C ARG A 411 12.05 -9.48 22.02
N MET A 412 13.19 -10.10 22.32
CA MET A 412 14.17 -9.55 23.25
C MET A 412 15.07 -8.52 22.54
N GLU A 413 15.17 -7.32 23.09
CA GLU A 413 16.06 -6.27 22.61
C GLU A 413 16.95 -5.74 23.73
N THR A 414 18.21 -5.49 23.42
CA THR A 414 19.19 -4.90 24.34
C THR A 414 19.43 -3.44 23.94
N VAL A 415 19.15 -2.52 24.86
CA VAL A 415 19.24 -1.08 24.64
C VAL A 415 20.04 -0.39 25.74
N GLU A 416 20.49 0.83 25.47
CA GLU A 416 21.29 1.63 26.40
C GLU A 416 20.50 2.87 26.86
N PHE A 417 20.49 3.11 28.17
CA PHE A 417 19.91 4.31 28.78
C PHE A 417 21.02 5.22 29.30
N ALA A 418 20.83 6.52 29.07
CA ALA A 418 21.67 7.55 29.67
C ALA A 418 21.39 7.65 31.18
N THR A 419 22.46 7.87 31.96
CA THR A 419 22.41 7.94 33.44
C THR A 419 22.93 9.28 33.98
N ASN A 420 23.41 10.16 33.09
CA ASN A 420 23.98 11.45 33.41
C ASN A 420 22.91 12.53 33.58
N PHE A 421 21.95 12.29 34.49
CA PHE A 421 20.91 13.25 34.80
C PHE A 421 20.95 13.63 36.26
N ASP A 422 20.82 14.93 36.51
CA ASP A 422 20.62 15.48 37.83
C ASP A 422 19.14 15.81 38.03
N VAL A 423 18.55 15.25 39.08
CA VAL A 423 17.11 15.33 39.34
C VAL A 423 16.90 16.16 40.60
N GLN A 424 16.64 17.46 40.41
CA GLN A 424 16.25 18.38 41.48
C GLN A 424 14.83 18.92 41.21
N ALA A 425 14.65 20.25 41.21
CA ALA A 425 13.40 20.88 40.81
C ALA A 425 13.07 20.68 39.31
N THR A 426 14.10 20.47 38.49
CA THR A 426 14.00 20.13 37.07
C THR A 426 15.00 19.02 36.74
N ILE A 427 14.71 18.23 35.71
CA ILE A 427 15.63 17.20 35.21
C ILE A 427 16.65 17.87 34.28
N LEU A 428 17.93 17.81 34.65
CA LEU A 428 19.02 18.41 33.89
C LEU A 428 19.95 17.31 33.36
N LYS A 429 20.18 17.27 32.05
CA LYS A 429 21.21 16.41 31.47
C LYS A 429 22.59 17.02 31.73
N ILE A 430 23.51 16.22 32.26
CA ILE A 430 24.85 16.63 32.70
C ILE A 430 25.92 16.08 31.78
N GLY A 431 26.66 16.95 31.12
CA GLY A 431 27.72 16.59 30.19
C GLY A 431 27.25 16.16 28.79
N LEU A 432 28.21 16.21 27.87
CA LEU A 432 28.09 15.70 26.50
C LEU A 432 27.88 14.19 26.49
N LYS A 433 27.16 13.65 25.49
CA LYS A 433 26.94 12.21 25.33
C LYS A 433 26.37 11.58 26.61
N PHE A 434 26.92 10.45 27.06
CA PHE A 434 26.58 9.85 28.35
C PHE A 434 27.32 10.46 29.56
N GLY A 435 28.04 11.57 29.38
CA GLY A 435 28.83 12.22 30.43
C GLY A 435 30.04 11.39 30.87
N GLY A 436 30.52 11.63 32.09
CA GLY A 436 31.54 10.80 32.76
C GLY A 436 30.97 9.57 33.46
N SER A 437 29.65 9.41 33.50
CA SER A 437 28.93 8.28 34.14
C SER A 437 28.66 7.14 33.16
N MET A 438 28.59 5.92 33.69
CA MET A 438 28.34 4.70 32.90
C MET A 438 26.89 4.65 32.40
N ARG A 439 26.70 4.34 31.12
CA ARG A 439 25.41 3.91 30.54
C ARG A 439 24.84 2.68 31.26
N ARG A 440 23.51 2.58 31.31
CA ARG A 440 22.82 1.37 31.79
C ARG A 440 22.30 0.58 30.60
N THR A 441 22.81 -0.64 30.42
CA THR A 441 22.32 -1.57 29.40
C THR A 441 21.23 -2.45 29.99
N ILE A 442 20.09 -2.55 29.30
CA ILE A 442 18.96 -3.41 29.70
C ILE A 442 18.57 -4.27 28.51
N THR A 443 18.28 -5.55 28.78
CA THR A 443 17.63 -6.45 27.84
C THR A 443 16.17 -6.64 28.27
N ASN A 444 15.23 -6.24 27.42
CA ASN A 444 13.79 -6.36 27.68
C ASN A 444 13.11 -7.14 26.55
N THR A 445 12.02 -7.81 26.89
CA THR A 445 11.07 -8.34 25.91
C THR A 445 10.10 -7.23 25.51
N ILE A 446 10.07 -6.89 24.23
CA ILE A 446 9.12 -5.94 23.65
C ILE A 446 8.04 -6.72 22.91
N GLU A 447 6.78 -6.37 23.15
CA GLU A 447 5.68 -6.76 22.27
C GLU A 447 5.66 -5.82 21.06
N THR A 448 5.80 -6.38 19.88
CA THR A 448 5.64 -5.68 18.61
C THR A 448 4.41 -6.23 17.88
N SER A 449 3.79 -5.39 17.07
CA SER A 449 2.69 -5.79 16.19
C SER A 449 3.04 -5.60 14.72
N THR A 450 2.63 -6.57 13.90
CA THR A 450 2.62 -6.51 12.44
C THR A 450 1.22 -6.83 11.95
N THR A 451 0.96 -6.67 10.65
CA THR A 451 -0.29 -7.10 10.05
C THR A 451 -0.14 -8.46 9.40
N LYS A 452 -1.20 -9.24 9.45
CA LYS A 452 -1.27 -10.55 8.80
C LYS A 452 -1.08 -10.37 7.31
N GLU A 453 -0.40 -11.32 6.67
CA GLU A 453 -0.20 -11.35 5.21
C GLU A 453 0.60 -10.17 4.63
N SER A 454 1.01 -9.19 5.42
CA SER A 454 1.85 -8.05 5.01
C SER A 454 3.27 -8.44 4.63
N ASP A 455 3.82 -7.73 3.66
CA ASP A 455 5.21 -7.86 3.24
C ASP A 455 6.17 -7.09 4.16
N GLU A 456 6.86 -7.83 5.03
CA GLU A 456 7.92 -7.25 5.87
C GLU A 456 9.11 -6.77 5.02
N LEU A 457 9.36 -5.47 5.00
CA LEU A 457 10.50 -4.83 4.32
C LEU A 457 11.76 -4.77 5.21
N GLY A 458 11.59 -5.11 6.49
CA GLY A 458 12.65 -5.21 7.46
C GLY A 458 12.69 -4.00 8.38
N GLN A 459 13.88 -3.73 8.93
CA GLN A 459 14.04 -2.75 9.99
C GLN A 459 15.31 -1.93 9.85
N ALA A 460 15.30 -0.73 10.44
CA ALA A 460 16.48 0.11 10.62
C ALA A 460 16.59 0.57 12.08
N THR A 461 17.82 0.61 12.62
CA THR A 461 18.08 1.09 13.98
C THR A 461 18.66 2.48 13.94
N VAL A 462 18.08 3.38 14.72
CA VAL A 462 18.46 4.79 14.83
C VAL A 462 19.12 5.00 16.17
N ASN A 463 20.29 5.63 16.21
CA ASN A 463 20.98 5.95 17.45
C ASN A 463 21.00 7.47 17.68
N PHE A 464 20.76 7.90 18.92
CA PHE A 464 20.82 9.29 19.32
C PHE A 464 22.20 9.90 19.02
N ALA A 465 23.24 9.08 19.11
CA ALA A 465 24.63 9.43 18.84
C ALA A 465 24.93 9.75 17.37
N ASP A 466 24.06 9.31 16.45
CA ASP A 466 24.30 9.48 15.03
C ASP A 466 24.25 10.96 14.64
N LYS A 467 25.17 11.35 13.76
CA LYS A 467 25.13 12.66 13.11
C LYS A 467 23.89 12.73 12.23
N VAL A 468 23.05 13.75 12.43
CA VAL A 468 21.86 14.02 11.59
C VAL A 468 22.32 14.55 10.23
N LEU A 469 23.02 15.68 10.23
CA LEU A 469 23.69 16.20 9.05
C LEU A 469 25.10 15.62 8.97
N ILE A 470 25.47 15.07 7.82
CA ILE A 470 26.75 14.35 7.61
C ILE A 470 27.70 15.06 6.66
N GLY A 471 27.23 16.05 5.91
CA GLY A 471 28.07 16.82 5.00
C GLY A 471 27.39 18.09 4.51
N GLN A 472 28.19 19.00 3.97
CA GLN A 472 27.73 20.21 3.30
C GLN A 472 28.49 20.35 1.98
N THR A 473 27.77 20.47 0.87
CA THR A 473 28.37 20.78 -0.43
C THR A 473 28.19 22.26 -0.71
N GLN A 474 29.30 22.96 -1.01
CA GLN A 474 29.27 24.33 -1.48
C GLN A 474 29.47 24.35 -2.99
N ASN A 475 28.49 24.86 -3.73
CA ASN A 475 28.64 25.16 -5.15
C ASN A 475 28.52 26.67 -5.31
N LEU A 476 29.46 27.33 -6.00
CA LEU A 476 29.51 28.80 -6.09
C LEU A 476 28.29 29.44 -6.78
N LEU A 477 27.47 28.63 -7.46
CA LEU A 477 26.28 29.07 -8.19
C LEU A 477 24.95 28.60 -7.55
N VAL A 478 24.98 27.81 -6.48
CA VAL A 478 23.77 27.23 -5.83
C VAL A 478 23.87 27.36 -4.31
N LEU A 479 22.75 27.59 -3.63
CA LEU A 479 22.68 27.60 -2.17
C LEU A 479 23.30 26.32 -1.57
N PRO A 480 23.98 26.40 -0.40
CA PRO A 480 24.62 25.24 0.21
C PRO A 480 23.62 24.12 0.49
N TYR A 481 23.94 22.92 0.02
CA TYR A 481 23.16 21.70 0.23
C TYR A 481 23.75 20.90 1.39
N TYR A 482 22.90 20.49 2.33
CA TYR A 482 23.30 19.62 3.44
C TYR A 482 22.87 18.19 3.13
N ALA A 483 23.80 17.24 3.34
CA ALA A 483 23.51 15.83 3.26
C ALA A 483 23.05 15.33 4.63
N THR A 484 21.93 14.62 4.63
CA THR A 484 21.35 13.99 5.83
C THR A 484 21.74 12.52 5.88
N ARG A 485 21.88 12.00 7.10
CA ARG A 485 22.11 10.58 7.32
C ARG A 485 20.91 9.75 6.86
N GLU A 486 21.24 8.73 6.09
CA GLU A 486 20.33 7.67 5.70
C GLU A 486 20.52 6.45 6.61
N TYR A 487 19.41 5.83 6.96
CA TYR A 487 19.32 4.56 7.67
C TYR A 487 18.73 3.54 6.71
N TYR A 488 19.40 2.42 6.49
CA TYR A 488 19.04 1.51 5.41
C TYR A 488 19.22 0.04 5.80
N ASN A 489 18.55 -0.82 5.04
CA ASN A 489 18.83 -2.23 4.93
C ASN A 489 18.98 -2.60 3.45
N ASP A 490 18.91 -3.89 3.10
CA ASP A 490 19.06 -4.33 1.70
C ASP A 490 17.86 -3.94 0.79
N ILE A 491 16.74 -3.52 1.37
CA ILE A 491 15.45 -3.26 0.69
C ILE A 491 15.08 -1.78 0.68
N PHE A 492 15.34 -1.02 1.74
CA PHE A 492 14.98 0.39 1.83
C PHE A 492 16.06 1.26 2.50
N SER A 493 15.94 2.57 2.27
CA SER A 493 16.65 3.66 2.93
C SER A 493 15.65 4.73 3.39
N ILE A 494 15.86 5.26 4.59
CA ILE A 494 15.11 6.38 5.15
C ILE A 494 16.04 7.42 5.77
N SER A 495 15.75 8.70 5.58
CA SER A 495 16.38 9.78 6.35
C SER A 495 15.52 10.15 7.55
N ILE A 496 16.19 10.54 8.65
CA ILE A 496 15.54 10.96 9.88
C ILE A 496 16.14 12.26 10.38
N GLU A 497 15.29 13.27 10.58
CA GLU A 497 15.69 14.60 11.02
C GLU A 497 14.77 15.14 12.13
N PRO A 498 15.32 15.81 13.15
CA PRO A 498 14.53 16.61 14.08
C PRO A 498 13.89 17.80 13.38
N ARG A 499 12.57 17.97 13.53
CA ARG A 499 11.82 19.14 13.04
C ARG A 499 11.16 19.89 14.18
N VAL A 500 10.98 21.19 13.97
CA VAL A 500 10.29 22.07 14.90
C VAL A 500 8.80 21.72 14.91
N VAL A 501 8.23 21.55 16.10
CA VAL A 501 6.81 21.20 16.32
C VAL A 501 6.01 22.27 17.07
N GLN A 502 6.65 23.37 17.47
CA GLN A 502 6.03 24.52 18.14
C GLN A 502 6.12 25.80 17.31
#